data_AF-A0A0D2FCA8-F1
#
_entry.id   AF-A0A0D2FCA8-F1
#
_cell.length_a   1.000
_cell.length_b   1.000
_cell.length_c   1.000
_cell.angle_alpha   90.00
_cell.angle_beta   90.00
_cell.angle_gamma   90.00
#
_symmetry.space_group_name_H-M   'P 1'
#
loop_
_entity.id
_entity.type
_entity.pdbx_description
1 polymer ?
#
loop_
_entity_poly.entity_id
_entity_poly.type
_entity_poly.pdbx_seq_one_letter_code
_entity_poly.pdbx_strand_id
1 'polypeptide(L)'
;MIAKTYPVKIFAPAPMLGYGYDLVDFWTTIMDETTRPDAIIMDSGSTDPGPYMLGSGRTIVSKQAFAHDLTPVLEACADFGIKLLISSAGGAGTNEQVDFLVNVVREISEKRGYRFKTSTIKFDNDRQAILKQLHAGAIAPCGPGPALKDEDVADAVAIVAQMGAEPFLKALEDPEVDIIIAGRSYDPAPFAAYSMHRGVHRDSAWHMGKIVECGGQCAVPKGRSILATMYQDSFVLTPVTPGQRCIPRSVAAHTMYEKTRPDRLPGPGGVLHLDHVQFKQQPDNRSILIRGATFVPTPTYQIKLEGATQVGFRSAFIGGIRDPTLIRGIDDFLEHAVRARTKTTFPTLGQPGGPQLIFHIYGRNAVMGPLEPATTIPHEIGVLGEVVAETQDEADAIAGHARVMVLHAEYPGQLATAGNFASPLTPLEQSVGPVYKFSVYHLMDVEDPLSFFPIETFFIGNSAAARSKPVPSDRPVRQAEAVTIAYPEAPRHNVTSSRPRISDLAAVVRSKNSGPYEITLDILFDDATLWKHVRDSDVLTPDVMKKLYHLADDDILTCMFFEPALGWKCTFKRPTDQLQGSVGERDTFGTQQHAPLLDIEVPALRAT
;
A
#
# COMPACT_ATOMS: atom_id res chain seq x y z
N MET A 1 4.68 17.26 -31.90
CA MET A 1 3.30 17.24 -31.37
C MET A 1 2.60 16.01 -31.91
N ILE A 2 2.30 15.03 -31.06
CA ILE A 2 1.45 13.89 -31.42
C ILE A 2 0.03 14.42 -31.66
N ALA A 3 -0.64 13.97 -32.72
CA ALA A 3 -2.01 14.40 -33.03
C ALA A 3 -2.94 14.08 -31.84
N LYS A 4 -3.75 15.06 -31.44
CA LYS A 4 -4.73 14.90 -30.34
C LYS A 4 -5.86 13.99 -30.80
N THR A 5 -5.71 12.69 -30.61
CA THR A 5 -6.77 11.69 -30.82
C THR A 5 -7.31 11.26 -29.47
N TYR A 6 -8.54 11.68 -29.18
CA TYR A 6 -9.33 11.12 -28.08
C TYR A 6 -10.28 10.05 -28.62
N PRO A 7 -10.62 9.04 -27.82
CA PRO A 7 -10.12 8.81 -26.46
C PRO A 7 -8.70 8.21 -26.44
N VAL A 8 -8.00 8.40 -25.32
CA VAL A 8 -6.72 7.70 -25.02
C VAL A 8 -7.02 6.55 -24.07
N LYS A 9 -6.55 5.34 -24.37
CA LYS A 9 -6.85 4.15 -23.56
C LYS A 9 -5.61 3.69 -22.79
N ILE A 10 -5.75 3.55 -21.48
CA ILE A 10 -4.69 3.07 -20.59
C ILE A 10 -5.20 1.82 -19.88
N PHE A 11 -4.43 0.74 -19.96
CA PHE A 11 -4.77 -0.53 -19.32
C PHE A 11 -3.84 -0.80 -18.14
N ALA A 12 -4.44 -1.02 -16.97
CA ALA A 12 -3.76 -1.53 -15.79
C ALA A 12 -4.18 -3.00 -15.60
N PRO A 13 -3.37 -3.97 -16.05
CA PRO A 13 -3.74 -5.38 -16.01
C PRO A 13 -3.70 -5.95 -14.59
N ALA A 14 -2.92 -5.35 -13.68
CA ALA A 14 -2.79 -5.81 -12.31
C ALA A 14 -2.66 -4.63 -11.33
N PRO A 15 -3.00 -4.84 -10.05
CA PRO A 15 -2.78 -3.84 -9.00
C PRO A 15 -1.29 -3.60 -8.68
N MET A 16 -0.43 -4.55 -9.06
CA MET A 16 1.00 -4.50 -8.86
C MET A 16 1.64 -5.50 -9.83
N LEU A 17 2.79 -5.16 -10.40
CA LEU A 17 3.50 -6.06 -11.30
C LEU A 17 3.96 -7.31 -10.55
N GLY A 18 3.63 -8.49 -11.08
CA GLY A 18 3.99 -9.79 -10.52
C GLY A 18 2.95 -10.37 -9.54
N TYR A 19 1.83 -9.68 -9.29
CA TYR A 19 0.70 -10.26 -8.55
C TYR A 19 -0.16 -11.19 -9.41
N GLY A 20 0.02 -11.19 -10.74
CA GLY A 20 -0.75 -11.98 -11.69
C GLY A 20 -2.06 -11.31 -12.10
N TYR A 21 -2.54 -11.69 -13.29
CA TYR A 21 -3.83 -11.29 -13.84
C TYR A 21 -4.35 -12.38 -14.78
N ASP A 22 -5.64 -12.31 -15.12
CA ASP A 22 -6.28 -13.29 -15.99
C ASP A 22 -5.84 -13.09 -17.45
N LEU A 23 -5.24 -14.12 -18.06
CA LEU A 23 -4.71 -14.04 -19.42
C LEU A 23 -5.82 -13.94 -20.48
N VAL A 24 -7.01 -14.52 -20.23
CA VAL A 24 -8.14 -14.42 -21.15
C VAL A 24 -8.63 -12.98 -21.19
N ASP A 25 -8.81 -12.35 -20.02
CA ASP A 25 -9.24 -10.96 -19.94
C ASP A 25 -8.18 -10.00 -20.50
N PHE A 26 -6.89 -10.26 -20.25
CA PHE A 26 -5.78 -9.51 -20.85
C PHE A 26 -5.85 -9.56 -22.37
N TRP A 27 -5.80 -10.74 -22.99
CA TRP A 27 -5.75 -10.85 -24.44
C TRP A 27 -7.05 -10.43 -25.11
N THR A 28 -8.21 -10.65 -24.47
CA THR A 28 -9.50 -10.11 -24.96
C THR A 28 -9.42 -8.59 -25.06
N THR A 29 -8.88 -7.92 -24.05
CA THR A 29 -8.72 -6.45 -24.02
C THR A 29 -7.76 -5.95 -25.09
N ILE A 30 -6.62 -6.63 -25.30
CA ILE A 30 -5.60 -6.24 -26.29
C ILE A 30 -6.07 -6.48 -27.73
N MET A 31 -6.77 -7.59 -27.99
CA MET A 31 -7.13 -8.00 -29.34
C MET A 31 -8.31 -7.21 -29.90
N ASP A 32 -9.27 -6.81 -29.08
CA ASP A 32 -10.42 -5.99 -29.49
C ASP A 32 -9.98 -4.53 -29.77
N GLU A 33 -10.19 -4.05 -31.00
CA GLU A 33 -9.83 -2.68 -31.43
C GLU A 33 -10.54 -1.57 -30.64
N THR A 34 -11.72 -1.87 -30.10
CA THR A 34 -12.48 -0.92 -29.29
C THR A 34 -11.91 -0.77 -27.89
N THR A 35 -11.23 -1.78 -27.34
CA THR A 35 -10.61 -1.75 -26.01
C THR A 35 -9.09 -1.71 -26.01
N ARG A 36 -8.44 -1.98 -27.15
CA ARG A 36 -6.98 -2.03 -27.27
C ARG A 36 -6.36 -0.74 -26.72
N PRO A 37 -5.46 -0.85 -25.72
CA PRO A 37 -4.91 0.32 -25.06
C PRO A 37 -3.79 0.96 -25.89
N ASP A 38 -3.61 2.28 -25.74
CA ASP A 38 -2.43 3.00 -26.22
C ASP A 38 -1.20 2.72 -25.33
N ALA A 39 -1.43 2.45 -24.04
CA ALA A 39 -0.38 2.09 -23.08
C ALA A 39 -0.86 1.09 -22.04
N ILE A 40 0.05 0.21 -21.64
CA ILE A 40 -0.06 -0.61 -20.43
C ILE A 40 0.79 0.08 -19.37
N ILE A 41 0.19 0.35 -18.20
CA ILE A 41 0.87 1.01 -17.09
C ILE A 41 0.70 0.17 -15.84
N MET A 42 1.81 -0.11 -15.16
CA MET A 42 1.84 -0.89 -13.93
C MET A 42 2.74 -0.20 -12.92
N ASP A 43 2.12 0.40 -11.90
CA ASP A 43 2.86 0.85 -10.72
C ASP A 43 3.07 -0.31 -9.76
N SER A 44 4.10 -0.21 -8.94
CA SER A 44 4.40 -1.17 -7.88
C SER A 44 4.84 -0.47 -6.61
N GLY A 45 4.46 0.79 -6.44
CA GLY A 45 4.83 1.59 -5.29
C GLY A 45 4.16 1.08 -4.03
N SER A 46 4.95 0.83 -2.97
CA SER A 46 4.35 0.51 -1.69
C SER A 46 5.29 0.72 -0.51
N THR A 47 4.78 1.37 0.54
CA THR A 47 5.37 1.37 1.88
C THR A 47 4.61 0.47 2.85
N ASP A 48 3.52 -0.15 2.42
CA ASP A 48 2.68 -1.02 3.24
C ASP A 48 3.42 -2.17 3.94
N PRO A 49 4.35 -2.91 3.29
CA PRO A 49 5.08 -3.98 3.97
C PRO A 49 6.16 -3.46 4.93
N GLY A 50 6.22 -2.15 5.19
CA GLY A 50 7.22 -1.51 6.03
C GLY A 50 8.58 -1.35 5.33
N PRO A 51 9.64 -1.03 6.10
CA PRO A 51 10.94 -0.64 5.56
C PRO A 51 11.78 -1.82 5.03
N TYR A 52 11.33 -3.07 5.24
CA TYR A 52 12.15 -4.26 4.99
C TYR A 52 12.59 -4.39 3.52
N MET A 53 11.70 -4.15 2.55
CA MET A 53 12.05 -4.28 1.13
C MET A 53 13.04 -3.21 0.68
N LEU A 54 12.87 -1.97 1.18
CA LEU A 54 13.81 -0.88 0.93
C LEU A 54 15.17 -1.17 1.58
N GLY A 55 15.17 -1.58 2.85
CA GLY A 55 16.40 -1.82 3.60
C GLY A 55 17.19 -3.05 3.14
N SER A 56 16.51 -4.10 2.68
CA SER A 56 17.16 -5.33 2.20
C SER A 56 17.49 -5.32 0.69
N GLY A 57 16.96 -4.36 -0.06
CA GLY A 57 17.04 -4.32 -1.53
C GLY A 57 16.25 -5.43 -2.24
N ARG A 58 15.55 -6.30 -1.51
CA ARG A 58 14.77 -7.40 -2.08
C ARG A 58 13.52 -6.87 -2.80
N THR A 59 13.10 -7.58 -3.85
CA THR A 59 11.86 -7.30 -4.57
C THR A 59 10.66 -7.94 -3.88
N ILE A 60 9.49 -7.30 -3.96
CA ILE A 60 8.28 -7.75 -3.26
C ILE A 60 7.79 -9.15 -3.69
N VAL A 61 8.06 -9.52 -4.94
CA VAL A 61 7.77 -10.84 -5.50
C VAL A 61 9.02 -11.41 -6.17
N SER A 62 8.95 -12.71 -6.51
CA SER A 62 10.05 -13.42 -7.15
C SER A 62 10.28 -12.99 -8.60
N LYS A 63 11.48 -13.25 -9.12
CA LYS A 63 11.80 -13.07 -10.55
C LYS A 63 10.83 -13.83 -11.46
N GLN A 64 10.42 -15.04 -11.05
CA GLN A 64 9.47 -15.86 -11.80
C GLN A 64 8.09 -15.18 -11.91
N ALA A 65 7.64 -14.52 -10.84
CA ALA A 65 6.37 -13.77 -10.86
C ALA A 65 6.44 -12.56 -11.81
N PHE A 66 7.54 -11.80 -11.78
CA PHE A 66 7.76 -10.72 -12.76
C PHE A 66 7.79 -11.24 -14.19
N ALA A 67 8.51 -12.34 -14.44
CA ALA A 67 8.61 -12.91 -15.78
C ALA A 67 7.27 -13.45 -16.31
N HIS A 68 6.45 -14.04 -15.43
CA HIS A 68 5.10 -14.49 -15.75
C HIS A 68 4.24 -13.34 -16.26
N ASP A 69 4.22 -12.23 -15.53
CA ASP A 69 3.38 -11.07 -15.85
C ASP A 69 3.91 -10.24 -17.02
N LEU A 70 5.23 -10.10 -17.17
CA LEU A 70 5.84 -9.32 -18.25
C LEU A 70 5.81 -10.03 -19.60
N THR A 71 5.82 -11.37 -19.63
CA THR A 71 5.89 -12.12 -20.90
C THR A 71 4.77 -11.75 -21.90
N PRO A 72 3.47 -11.85 -21.56
CA PRO A 72 2.40 -11.47 -22.48
C PRO A 72 2.30 -9.94 -22.69
N VAL A 73 2.71 -9.11 -21.71
CA VAL A 73 2.77 -7.65 -21.87
C VAL A 73 3.79 -7.26 -22.94
N LEU A 74 5.00 -7.82 -22.89
CA LEU A 74 6.04 -7.56 -23.88
C LEU A 74 5.66 -8.09 -25.26
N GLU A 75 4.96 -9.23 -25.34
CA GLU A 75 4.37 -9.70 -26.61
C GLU A 75 3.37 -8.68 -27.18
N ALA A 76 2.46 -8.14 -26.35
CA ALA A 76 1.51 -7.12 -26.77
C ALA A 76 2.20 -5.81 -27.22
N CYS A 77 3.27 -5.40 -26.53
CA CYS A 77 4.08 -4.23 -26.91
C CYS A 77 4.75 -4.43 -28.28
N ALA A 78 5.36 -5.60 -28.50
CA ALA A 78 6.04 -5.92 -29.76
C ALA A 78 5.09 -5.97 -30.95
N ASP A 79 3.93 -6.61 -30.79
CA ASP A 79 3.01 -6.89 -31.89
C ASP A 79 2.09 -5.71 -32.24
N PHE A 80 1.70 -4.91 -31.24
CA PHE A 80 0.72 -3.84 -31.40
C PHE A 80 1.29 -2.43 -31.21
N GLY A 81 2.58 -2.31 -30.86
CA GLY A 81 3.21 -1.00 -30.60
C GLY A 81 2.65 -0.28 -29.37
N ILE A 82 2.09 -1.05 -28.41
CA ILE A 82 1.57 -0.53 -27.15
C ILE A 82 2.76 -0.10 -26.28
N LYS A 83 2.71 1.10 -25.70
CA LYS A 83 3.76 1.58 -24.79
C LYS A 83 3.63 0.91 -23.41
N LEU A 84 4.75 0.64 -22.76
CA LEU A 84 4.79 0.07 -21.41
C LEU A 84 5.45 1.05 -20.44
N LEU A 85 4.75 1.44 -19.37
CA LEU A 85 5.33 2.22 -18.28
C LEU A 85 5.27 1.40 -16.99
N ILE A 86 6.43 1.22 -16.36
CA ILE A 86 6.58 0.58 -15.06
C ILE A 86 7.18 1.60 -14.10
N SER A 87 6.55 1.79 -12.95
CA SER A 87 7.05 2.66 -11.88
C SER A 87 7.26 1.91 -10.57
N SER A 88 8.10 2.46 -9.70
CA SER A 88 8.47 1.86 -8.41
C SER A 88 8.96 0.41 -8.59
N ALA A 89 9.91 0.24 -9.53
CA ALA A 89 10.48 -1.05 -9.89
C ALA A 89 10.80 -1.91 -8.65
N GLY A 90 10.29 -3.15 -8.62
CA GLY A 90 10.57 -4.10 -7.54
C GLY A 90 9.82 -3.87 -6.22
N GLY A 91 9.02 -2.81 -6.10
CA GLY A 91 8.29 -2.46 -4.88
C GLY A 91 8.81 -1.17 -4.25
N ALA A 92 10.05 -1.21 -3.75
CA ALA A 92 10.69 -0.09 -3.09
C ALA A 92 11.28 0.93 -4.09
N GLY A 93 11.51 0.54 -5.35
CA GLY A 93 11.97 1.45 -6.39
C GLY A 93 13.42 1.88 -6.27
N THR A 94 14.31 1.03 -5.73
CA THR A 94 15.76 1.33 -5.71
C THR A 94 16.36 1.21 -7.12
N ASN A 95 17.54 1.80 -7.33
CA ASN A 95 18.23 1.73 -8.61
C ASN A 95 18.59 0.29 -9.01
N GLU A 96 18.96 -0.55 -8.04
CA GLU A 96 19.23 -1.97 -8.23
C GLU A 96 17.97 -2.73 -8.65
N GLN A 97 16.80 -2.33 -8.16
CA GLN A 97 15.52 -2.92 -8.55
C GLN A 97 15.10 -2.49 -9.97
N VAL A 98 15.44 -1.26 -10.37
CA VAL A 98 15.33 -0.84 -11.78
C VAL A 98 16.20 -1.72 -12.67
N ASP A 99 17.47 -1.91 -12.32
CA ASP A 99 18.40 -2.76 -13.07
C ASP A 99 17.95 -4.22 -13.12
N PHE A 100 17.40 -4.73 -12.01
CA PHE A 100 16.79 -6.05 -11.94
C PHE A 100 15.66 -6.21 -12.97
N LEU A 101 14.70 -5.27 -13.02
CA LEU A 101 13.59 -5.36 -13.99
C LEU A 101 14.06 -5.18 -15.43
N VAL A 102 15.03 -4.30 -15.69
CA VAL A 102 15.69 -4.19 -17.01
C VAL A 102 16.24 -5.54 -17.46
N ASN A 103 16.88 -6.29 -16.56
CA ASN A 103 17.41 -7.62 -16.87
C ASN A 103 16.30 -8.65 -17.13
N VAL A 104 15.18 -8.61 -16.38
CA VAL A 104 14.02 -9.47 -16.67
C VAL A 104 13.45 -9.19 -18.05
N VAL A 105 13.26 -7.91 -18.40
CA VAL A 105 12.78 -7.51 -19.74
C VAL A 105 13.78 -7.94 -20.82
N ARG A 106 15.07 -7.81 -20.57
CA ARG A 106 16.14 -8.26 -21.48
C ARG A 106 16.08 -9.75 -21.75
N GLU A 107 16.05 -10.58 -20.71
CA GLU A 107 15.99 -12.04 -20.84
C GLU A 107 14.76 -12.50 -21.63
N ILE A 108 13.59 -11.91 -21.37
CA ILE A 108 12.36 -12.23 -22.11
C ILE A 108 12.49 -11.79 -23.57
N SER A 109 12.98 -10.57 -23.81
CA SER A 109 13.12 -10.00 -25.15
C SER A 109 14.11 -10.77 -26.01
N GLU A 110 15.26 -11.17 -25.47
CA GLU A 110 16.25 -12.01 -26.16
C GLU A 110 15.68 -13.38 -26.50
N LYS A 111 14.99 -14.03 -25.56
CA LYS A 111 14.35 -15.34 -25.78
C LYS A 111 13.25 -15.31 -26.83
N ARG A 112 12.49 -14.21 -26.90
CA ARG A 112 11.35 -14.05 -27.82
C ARG A 112 11.71 -13.33 -29.12
N GLY A 113 12.93 -12.81 -29.25
CA GLY A 113 13.37 -12.08 -30.43
C GLY A 113 12.77 -10.68 -30.56
N TYR A 114 12.41 -10.03 -29.44
CA TYR A 114 11.92 -8.65 -29.43
C TYR A 114 13.07 -7.65 -29.40
N ARG A 115 12.79 -6.42 -29.81
CA ARG A 115 13.68 -5.26 -29.67
C ARG A 115 12.85 -4.05 -29.24
N PHE A 116 13.25 -3.44 -28.13
CA PHE A 116 12.59 -2.27 -27.56
C PHE A 116 13.58 -1.14 -27.32
N LYS A 117 13.21 0.10 -27.64
CA LYS A 117 13.87 1.29 -27.10
C LYS A 117 13.32 1.52 -25.69
N THR A 118 14.19 1.44 -24.69
CA THR A 118 13.82 1.49 -23.29
C THR A 118 14.48 2.68 -22.61
N SER A 119 13.73 3.42 -21.82
CA SER A 119 14.25 4.46 -20.94
C SER A 119 14.16 4.01 -19.48
N THR A 120 15.23 4.22 -18.71
CA THR A 120 15.22 4.08 -17.27
C THR A 120 15.17 5.44 -16.60
N ILE A 121 14.50 5.53 -15.45
CA ILE A 121 14.49 6.73 -14.61
C ILE A 121 14.93 6.30 -13.21
N LYS A 122 16.14 6.70 -12.82
CA LYS A 122 16.74 6.34 -11.53
C LYS A 122 16.74 7.52 -10.57
N PHE A 123 17.07 7.30 -9.31
CA PHE A 123 17.30 8.37 -8.34
C PHE A 123 18.80 8.61 -8.16
N ASP A 124 19.24 9.86 -8.32
CA ASP A 124 20.59 10.29 -7.96
C ASP A 124 20.68 10.47 -6.44
N ASN A 125 21.15 9.43 -5.75
CA ASN A 125 21.24 9.37 -4.29
C ASN A 125 22.51 10.07 -3.77
N ASP A 126 22.70 11.34 -4.14
CA ASP A 126 23.77 12.17 -3.60
C ASP A 126 23.45 12.55 -2.14
N ARG A 127 24.01 11.78 -1.20
CA ARG A 127 23.91 12.00 0.24
C ARG A 127 24.35 13.40 0.66
N GLN A 128 25.39 13.94 0.02
CA GLN A 128 25.91 15.26 0.37
C GLN A 128 24.97 16.36 -0.10
N ALA A 129 24.35 16.19 -1.27
CA ALA A 129 23.29 17.09 -1.72
C ALA A 129 22.08 17.08 -0.77
N ILE A 130 21.64 15.90 -0.31
CA ILE A 130 20.54 15.78 0.66
C ILE A 130 20.89 16.49 1.98
N LEU A 131 22.08 16.23 2.54
CA LEU A 131 22.53 16.88 3.78
C LEU A 131 22.64 18.40 3.63
N LYS A 132 23.12 18.88 2.48
CA LYS A 132 23.16 20.31 2.17
C LYS A 132 21.74 20.93 2.18
N GLN A 133 20.75 20.24 1.61
CA GLN A 133 19.36 20.71 1.65
C GLN A 133 18.78 20.68 3.06
N LEU A 134 19.12 19.65 3.85
CA LEU A 134 18.74 19.58 5.27
C LEU A 134 19.28 20.80 6.04
N HIS A 135 20.57 21.11 5.90
CA HIS A 135 21.22 22.25 6.57
C HIS A 135 20.71 23.61 6.09
N ALA A 136 20.19 23.67 4.85
CA ALA A 136 19.52 24.85 4.31
C ALA A 136 18.08 25.03 4.81
N GLY A 137 17.53 24.07 5.57
CA GLY A 137 16.14 24.11 6.03
C GLY A 137 15.12 23.77 4.94
N ALA A 138 15.56 23.14 3.85
CA ALA A 138 14.73 22.80 2.68
C ALA A 138 14.11 21.39 2.76
N ILE A 139 14.15 20.75 3.94
CA ILE A 139 13.59 19.42 4.18
C ILE A 139 12.64 19.47 5.39
N ALA A 140 11.43 18.95 5.22
CA ALA A 140 10.40 18.90 6.25
C ALA A 140 9.82 17.48 6.41
N PRO A 141 9.38 17.09 7.62
CA PRO A 141 8.78 15.77 7.83
C PRO A 141 7.44 15.62 7.09
N CYS A 142 7.16 14.41 6.64
CA CYS A 142 5.81 14.05 6.18
C CYS A 142 4.90 13.79 7.39
N GLY A 143 3.74 14.44 7.39
CA GLY A 143 2.71 14.23 8.43
C GLY A 143 3.26 14.51 9.84
N PRO A 144 2.92 13.69 10.84
CA PRO A 144 3.38 13.85 12.22
C PRO A 144 4.78 13.23 12.48
N GLY A 145 5.58 12.98 11.44
CA GLY A 145 6.90 12.39 11.56
C GLY A 145 7.92 13.27 12.31
N PRO A 146 9.00 12.67 12.87
CA PRO A 146 10.07 13.42 13.51
C PRO A 146 10.87 14.24 12.48
N ALA A 147 11.56 15.30 12.92
CA ALA A 147 12.47 16.03 12.07
C ALA A 147 13.68 15.17 11.67
N LEU A 148 14.15 15.33 10.42
CA LEU A 148 15.31 14.62 9.88
C LEU A 148 16.61 15.08 10.58
N LYS A 149 17.48 14.12 10.90
CA LYS A 149 18.83 14.39 11.40
C LYS A 149 19.90 13.92 10.43
N ASP A 150 21.12 14.42 10.61
CA ASP A 150 22.30 13.98 9.85
C ASP A 150 22.52 12.46 9.92
N GLU A 151 22.38 11.89 11.14
CA GLU A 151 22.52 10.45 11.40
C GLU A 151 21.50 9.61 10.60
N ASP A 152 20.27 10.10 10.42
CA ASP A 152 19.25 9.36 9.66
C ASP A 152 19.61 9.21 8.18
N VAL A 153 20.31 10.19 7.60
CA VAL A 153 20.79 10.14 6.21
C VAL A 153 22.06 9.32 6.10
N ALA A 154 22.98 9.48 7.05
CA ALA A 154 24.26 8.78 7.07
C ALA A 154 24.11 7.27 7.31
N ASP A 155 23.22 6.88 8.23
CA ASP A 155 23.00 5.49 8.64
C ASP A 155 21.97 4.77 7.76
N ALA A 156 21.32 5.47 6.83
CA ALA A 156 20.38 4.85 5.91
C ALA A 156 21.10 3.91 4.94
N VAL A 157 20.74 2.62 4.99
CA VAL A 157 21.24 1.60 4.05
C VAL A 157 20.74 1.85 2.63
N ALA A 158 19.58 2.49 2.49
CA ALA A 158 19.02 2.94 1.22
C ALA A 158 18.18 4.21 1.42
N ILE A 159 18.24 5.15 0.48
CA ILE A 159 17.21 6.19 0.31
C ILE A 159 16.80 6.20 -1.16
N VAL A 160 15.51 6.37 -1.36
CA VAL A 160 14.87 6.62 -2.64
C VAL A 160 14.08 7.92 -2.57
N ALA A 161 13.76 8.50 -3.72
CA ALA A 161 12.86 9.65 -3.80
C ALA A 161 11.66 9.32 -4.67
N GLN A 162 10.44 9.60 -4.19
CA GLN A 162 9.24 9.55 -5.02
C GLN A 162 9.26 10.70 -6.04
N MET A 163 9.43 10.36 -7.31
CA MET A 163 9.30 11.30 -8.42
C MET A 163 7.84 11.62 -8.76
N GLY A 164 7.63 12.75 -9.43
CA GLY A 164 6.36 13.12 -10.05
C GLY A 164 6.21 12.63 -11.49
N ALA A 165 5.30 13.25 -12.24
CA ALA A 165 5.02 12.90 -13.64
C ALA A 165 6.09 13.44 -14.61
N GLU A 166 6.88 14.41 -14.16
CA GLU A 166 7.79 15.21 -14.96
C GLU A 166 8.93 14.37 -15.59
N PRO A 167 9.61 13.46 -14.86
CA PRO A 167 10.60 12.58 -15.49
C PRO A 167 10.00 11.65 -16.55
N PHE A 168 8.79 11.13 -16.32
CA PHE A 168 8.09 10.31 -17.31
C PHE A 168 7.71 11.12 -18.56
N LEU A 169 7.20 12.35 -18.38
CA LEU A 169 6.90 13.27 -19.48
C LEU A 169 8.16 13.54 -20.31
N LYS A 170 9.30 13.75 -19.64
CA LYS A 170 10.59 13.97 -20.30
C LYS A 170 11.03 12.76 -21.12
N ALA A 171 10.92 11.55 -20.58
CA ALA A 171 11.22 10.33 -21.31
C ALA A 171 10.28 10.11 -22.52
N LEU A 172 9.00 10.47 -22.38
CA LEU A 172 8.00 10.37 -23.45
C LEU A 172 8.18 11.40 -24.58
N GLU A 173 9.03 12.43 -24.42
CA GLU A 173 9.36 13.36 -25.52
C GLU A 173 9.98 12.64 -26.72
N ASP A 174 10.67 11.52 -26.48
CA ASP A 174 11.14 10.62 -27.53
C ASP A 174 10.01 9.65 -27.93
N PRO A 175 9.37 9.85 -29.11
CA PRO A 175 8.23 9.05 -29.52
C PRO A 175 8.60 7.58 -29.77
N GLU A 176 9.88 7.28 -30.00
CA GLU A 176 10.38 5.94 -30.28
C GLU A 176 10.56 5.09 -29.01
N VAL A 177 10.49 5.68 -27.81
CA VAL A 177 10.59 4.91 -26.55
C VAL A 177 9.38 3.99 -26.43
N ASP A 178 9.62 2.69 -26.41
CA ASP A 178 8.59 1.65 -26.27
C ASP A 178 8.29 1.37 -24.78
N ILE A 179 9.33 1.37 -23.94
CA ILE A 179 9.26 0.97 -22.53
C ILE A 179 9.91 2.03 -21.63
N ILE A 180 9.27 2.37 -20.52
CA ILE A 180 9.87 3.16 -19.43
C ILE A 180 9.87 2.32 -18.15
N ILE A 181 11.02 2.23 -17.48
CA ILE A 181 11.17 1.56 -16.18
C ILE A 181 11.76 2.56 -15.18
N ALA A 182 10.95 2.97 -14.20
CA ALA A 182 11.34 3.96 -13.22
C ALA A 182 11.51 3.37 -11.82
N GLY A 183 12.39 3.99 -11.04
CA GLY A 183 12.52 3.78 -9.61
C GLY A 183 11.32 4.33 -8.83
N ARG A 184 11.53 4.63 -7.56
CA ARG A 184 10.44 5.05 -6.66
C ARG A 184 9.70 6.25 -7.23
N SER A 185 8.39 6.11 -7.37
CA SER A 185 7.52 7.13 -7.95
C SER A 185 6.32 7.34 -7.06
N TYR A 186 5.70 8.52 -7.15
CA TYR A 186 4.34 8.68 -6.68
C TYR A 186 3.43 7.83 -7.57
N ASP A 187 2.66 6.93 -6.97
CA ASP A 187 1.95 5.85 -7.66
C ASP A 187 1.08 6.31 -8.88
N PRO A 188 0.39 7.47 -8.87
CA PRO A 188 -0.34 7.97 -10.05
C PRO A 188 0.54 8.53 -11.17
N ALA A 189 1.82 8.80 -10.92
CA ALA A 189 2.69 9.58 -11.78
C ALA A 189 2.81 9.04 -13.22
N PRO A 190 3.04 7.75 -13.49
CA PRO A 190 3.14 7.27 -14.87
C PRO A 190 1.80 7.39 -15.62
N PHE A 191 0.68 7.18 -14.93
CA PHE A 191 -0.67 7.34 -15.48
C PHE A 191 -0.94 8.80 -15.85
N ALA A 192 -0.62 9.72 -14.93
CA ALA A 192 -0.78 11.14 -15.13
C ALA A 192 0.12 11.65 -16.27
N ALA A 193 1.39 11.23 -16.27
CA ALA A 193 2.37 11.58 -17.29
C ALA A 193 1.92 11.15 -18.69
N TYR A 194 1.52 9.89 -18.86
CA TYR A 194 1.08 9.40 -20.16
C TYR A 194 -0.20 10.12 -20.65
N SER A 195 -1.14 10.37 -19.74
CA SER A 195 -2.37 11.12 -20.04
C SER A 195 -2.06 12.55 -20.50
N MET A 196 -1.24 13.27 -19.74
CA MET A 196 -0.84 14.66 -20.07
C MET A 196 -0.03 14.73 -21.37
N HIS A 197 0.85 13.75 -21.61
CA HIS A 197 1.59 13.63 -22.87
C HIS A 197 0.66 13.52 -24.08
N ARG A 198 -0.50 12.88 -23.91
CA ARG A 198 -1.55 12.75 -24.94
C ARG A 198 -2.56 13.90 -24.94
N GLY A 199 -2.36 14.92 -24.10
CA GLY A 199 -3.12 16.18 -24.10
C GLY A 199 -4.27 16.26 -23.10
N VAL A 200 -4.48 15.23 -22.26
CA VAL A 200 -5.47 15.22 -21.19
C VAL A 200 -5.14 16.31 -20.16
N HIS A 201 -6.15 16.96 -19.61
CA HIS A 201 -5.98 17.95 -18.55
C HIS A 201 -5.39 17.33 -17.29
N ARG A 202 -4.50 18.10 -16.63
CA ARG A 202 -3.77 17.68 -15.42
C ARG A 202 -4.71 17.12 -14.35
N ASP A 203 -5.84 17.77 -14.12
CA ASP A 203 -6.81 17.40 -13.08
C ASP A 203 -7.32 15.96 -13.23
N SER A 204 -7.78 15.63 -14.45
CA SER A 204 -8.33 14.31 -14.76
C SER A 204 -7.25 13.25 -14.89
N ALA A 205 -6.06 13.63 -15.36
CA ALA A 205 -4.89 12.76 -15.43
C ALA A 205 -4.48 12.25 -14.03
N TRP A 206 -4.33 13.15 -13.05
CA TRP A 206 -3.99 12.78 -11.67
C TRP A 206 -5.11 12.00 -10.98
N HIS A 207 -6.37 12.41 -11.18
CA HIS A 207 -7.49 11.72 -10.55
C HIS A 207 -7.68 10.30 -11.08
N MET A 208 -7.55 10.09 -12.40
CA MET A 208 -7.57 8.75 -12.97
C MET A 208 -6.41 7.91 -12.44
N GLY A 209 -5.19 8.46 -12.44
CA GLY A 209 -4.02 7.77 -11.92
C GLY A 209 -4.23 7.27 -10.49
N LYS A 210 -4.76 8.13 -9.60
CA LYS A 210 -5.02 7.78 -8.19
C LYS A 210 -5.94 6.57 -8.02
N ILE A 211 -6.91 6.40 -8.93
CA ILE A 211 -7.85 5.28 -8.85
C ILE A 211 -7.24 4.03 -9.51
N VAL A 212 -6.54 4.19 -10.63
CA VAL A 212 -6.10 3.08 -11.49
C VAL A 212 -4.73 2.52 -11.11
N GLU A 213 -3.95 3.23 -10.29
CA GLU A 213 -2.63 2.77 -9.79
C GLU A 213 -2.71 1.39 -9.11
N CYS A 214 -3.80 1.10 -8.41
CA CYS A 214 -4.08 -0.19 -7.81
C CYS A 214 -4.90 -1.12 -8.72
N GLY A 215 -4.93 -0.89 -10.04
CA GLY A 215 -5.67 -1.70 -11.00
C GLY A 215 -7.19 -1.71 -10.76
N GLY A 216 -7.83 -2.87 -10.97
CA GLY A 216 -9.28 -3.06 -10.87
C GLY A 216 -9.86 -3.12 -9.45
N GLN A 217 -9.13 -2.67 -8.43
CA GLN A 217 -9.58 -2.75 -7.05
C GLN A 217 -10.82 -1.91 -6.73
N CYS A 218 -11.11 -0.90 -7.56
CA CYS A 218 -12.32 -0.08 -7.44
C CYS A 218 -13.60 -0.75 -8.00
N ALA A 219 -13.50 -1.93 -8.62
CA ALA A 219 -14.63 -2.67 -9.15
C ALA A 219 -15.42 -3.44 -8.07
N VAL A 220 -16.64 -3.84 -8.40
CA VAL A 220 -17.50 -4.71 -7.59
C VAL A 220 -17.95 -5.91 -8.43
N PRO A 221 -17.64 -7.16 -8.02
CA PRO A 221 -16.69 -7.51 -6.95
C PRO A 221 -15.28 -6.99 -7.26
N LYS A 222 -14.43 -6.91 -6.23
CA LYS A 222 -13.05 -6.39 -6.34
C LYS A 222 -12.29 -7.14 -7.43
N GLY A 223 -11.78 -6.40 -8.42
CA GLY A 223 -11.05 -6.93 -9.56
C GLY A 223 -9.55 -6.67 -9.51
N ARG A 224 -8.84 -7.15 -10.52
CA ARG A 224 -7.39 -6.93 -10.71
C ARG A 224 -7.10 -5.98 -11.85
N SER A 225 -7.85 -6.10 -12.95
CA SER A 225 -7.57 -5.45 -14.21
C SER A 225 -8.64 -4.40 -14.54
N ILE A 226 -8.23 -3.26 -15.08
CA ILE A 226 -9.16 -2.19 -15.46
C ILE A 226 -8.66 -1.40 -16.66
N LEU A 227 -9.59 -1.00 -17.53
CA LEU A 227 -9.33 -0.11 -18.64
C LEU A 227 -9.82 1.30 -18.30
N ALA A 228 -8.94 2.29 -18.44
CA ALA A 228 -9.26 3.70 -18.37
C ALA A 228 -9.33 4.30 -19.78
N THR A 229 -10.47 4.89 -20.12
CA THR A 229 -10.70 5.61 -21.38
C THR A 229 -10.73 7.10 -21.08
N MET A 230 -9.65 7.80 -21.42
CA MET A 230 -9.43 9.21 -21.13
C MET A 230 -9.99 10.10 -22.23
N TYR A 231 -10.73 11.13 -21.83
CA TYR A 231 -11.07 12.30 -22.63
C TYR A 231 -10.27 13.51 -22.12
N GLN A 232 -10.54 14.69 -22.68
CA GLN A 232 -9.77 15.88 -22.33
C GLN A 232 -9.92 16.28 -20.85
N ASP A 233 -11.13 16.27 -20.30
CA ASP A 233 -11.47 16.75 -18.96
C ASP A 233 -12.19 15.68 -18.10
N SER A 234 -12.27 14.45 -18.57
CA SER A 234 -13.03 13.37 -17.95
C SER A 234 -12.51 12.01 -18.37
N PHE A 235 -12.92 10.96 -17.66
CA PHE A 235 -12.50 9.59 -17.99
C PHE A 235 -13.56 8.57 -17.63
N VAL A 236 -13.55 7.45 -18.36
CA VAL A 236 -14.42 6.30 -18.11
C VAL A 236 -13.57 5.14 -17.60
N LEU A 237 -13.99 4.53 -16.51
CA LEU A 237 -13.39 3.31 -15.99
C LEU A 237 -14.29 2.11 -16.30
N THR A 238 -13.70 1.08 -16.89
CA THR A 238 -14.39 -0.15 -17.30
C THR A 238 -13.60 -1.37 -16.80
N PRO A 239 -14.17 -2.19 -15.91
CA PRO A 239 -13.55 -3.46 -15.53
C PRO A 239 -13.67 -4.46 -16.68
N VAL A 240 -12.56 -5.14 -16.97
CA VAL A 240 -12.46 -6.05 -18.13
C VAL A 240 -12.99 -7.44 -17.84
N THR A 241 -12.96 -7.87 -16.58
CA THR A 241 -13.48 -9.18 -16.15
C THR A 241 -15.01 -9.21 -16.16
N PRO A 242 -15.66 -10.20 -16.80
CA PRO A 242 -17.10 -10.40 -16.71
C PRO A 242 -17.56 -10.58 -15.25
N GLY A 243 -18.75 -10.10 -14.92
CA GLY A 243 -19.23 -10.12 -13.52
C GLY A 243 -18.91 -8.86 -12.73
N GLN A 244 -17.98 -8.03 -13.23
CA GLN A 244 -17.55 -6.82 -12.55
C GLN A 244 -18.18 -5.57 -13.14
N ARG A 245 -18.42 -4.59 -12.26
CA ARG A 245 -18.83 -3.24 -12.59
C ARG A 245 -18.14 -2.23 -11.69
N CYS A 246 -17.87 -1.04 -12.22
CA CYS A 246 -17.53 0.12 -11.42
C CYS A 246 -18.83 0.89 -11.12
N ILE A 247 -19.05 1.20 -9.84
CA ILE A 247 -20.23 1.93 -9.36
C ILE A 247 -19.77 3.17 -8.57
N PRO A 248 -20.60 4.24 -8.48
CA PRO A 248 -20.18 5.50 -7.86
C PRO A 248 -19.47 5.35 -6.52
N ARG A 249 -20.09 4.61 -5.59
CA ARG A 249 -19.53 4.39 -4.25
C ARG A 249 -18.17 3.69 -4.26
N SER A 250 -17.98 2.65 -5.08
CA SER A 250 -16.77 1.83 -5.03
C SER A 250 -15.57 2.57 -5.60
N VAL A 251 -15.82 3.39 -6.63
CA VAL A 251 -14.79 4.25 -7.21
C VAL A 251 -14.47 5.41 -6.28
N ALA A 252 -15.48 6.09 -5.73
CA ALA A 252 -15.27 7.17 -4.77
C ALA A 252 -14.53 6.70 -3.49
N ALA A 253 -14.89 5.52 -2.98
CA ALA A 253 -14.23 4.87 -1.86
C ALA A 253 -12.75 4.55 -2.13
N HIS A 254 -12.41 4.25 -3.39
CA HIS A 254 -11.03 3.97 -3.79
C HIS A 254 -10.23 5.25 -4.01
N THR A 255 -10.87 6.36 -4.42
CA THR A 255 -10.24 7.67 -4.49
C THR A 255 -9.66 8.11 -3.13
N MET A 256 -10.39 7.87 -2.03
CA MET A 256 -9.96 8.24 -0.66
C MET A 256 -9.04 7.21 0.02
N TYR A 257 -8.76 6.08 -0.62
CA TYR A 257 -7.96 4.98 -0.07
C TYR A 257 -6.51 5.41 0.21
N GLU A 258 -6.00 5.11 1.41
CA GLU A 258 -4.62 5.37 1.87
C GLU A 258 -4.21 6.86 1.89
N LYS A 259 -5.16 7.76 2.12
CA LYS A 259 -4.90 9.21 2.20
C LYS A 259 -5.33 9.76 3.54
N THR A 260 -4.64 10.78 4.06
CA THR A 260 -4.98 11.40 5.36
C THR A 260 -6.37 12.03 5.30
N ARG A 261 -6.67 12.69 4.18
CA ARG A 261 -7.95 13.35 3.90
C ARG A 261 -8.61 12.76 2.65
N PRO A 262 -9.96 12.73 2.58
CA PRO A 262 -10.66 12.22 1.40
C PRO A 262 -10.84 13.27 0.30
N ASP A 263 -10.76 14.56 0.63
CA ASP A 263 -11.11 15.70 -0.22
C ASP A 263 -9.88 16.40 -0.84
N ARG A 264 -8.70 16.26 -0.20
CA ARG A 264 -7.43 16.88 -0.61
C ARG A 264 -6.33 15.84 -0.62
N LEU A 265 -5.77 15.57 -1.79
CA LEU A 265 -4.69 14.60 -1.95
C LEU A 265 -3.41 15.32 -2.40
N PRO A 266 -2.51 15.67 -1.46
CA PRO A 266 -1.20 16.19 -1.80
C PRO A 266 -0.38 15.17 -2.60
N GLY A 267 0.36 15.66 -3.59
CA GLY A 267 1.29 14.88 -4.39
C GLY A 267 2.38 15.78 -4.99
N PRO A 268 3.28 15.22 -5.82
CA PRO A 268 4.34 15.99 -6.44
C PRO A 268 3.79 17.19 -7.25
N GLY A 269 4.27 18.38 -6.90
CA GLY A 269 3.94 19.64 -7.58
C GLY A 269 2.54 20.21 -7.32
N GLY A 270 1.76 19.67 -6.38
CA GLY A 270 0.46 20.25 -6.02
C GLY A 270 -0.50 19.33 -5.26
N VAL A 271 -1.74 19.77 -5.13
CA VAL A 271 -2.81 19.09 -4.39
C VAL A 271 -3.99 18.81 -5.31
N LEU A 272 -4.47 17.57 -5.34
CA LEU A 272 -5.69 17.20 -6.04
C LEU A 272 -6.91 17.43 -5.12
N HIS A 273 -7.81 18.30 -5.53
CA HIS A 273 -9.07 18.63 -4.86
C HIS A 273 -10.22 17.82 -5.46
N LEU A 274 -11.07 17.27 -4.60
CA LEU A 274 -12.09 16.29 -4.98
C LEU A 274 -13.53 16.68 -4.59
N ASP A 275 -13.77 17.90 -4.08
CA ASP A 275 -15.08 18.32 -3.56
C ASP A 275 -16.20 18.31 -4.60
N HIS A 276 -15.83 18.54 -5.87
CA HIS A 276 -16.77 18.73 -6.97
C HIS A 276 -16.77 17.55 -7.94
N VAL A 277 -16.18 16.42 -7.53
CA VAL A 277 -16.12 15.22 -8.35
C VAL A 277 -17.51 14.63 -8.53
N GLN A 278 -17.80 14.21 -9.76
CA GLN A 278 -19.04 13.55 -10.14
C GLN A 278 -18.74 12.14 -10.63
N PHE A 279 -19.50 11.17 -10.13
CA PHE A 279 -19.43 9.76 -10.53
C PHE A 279 -20.75 9.37 -11.20
N LYS A 280 -20.74 9.19 -12.53
CA LYS A 280 -21.95 8.88 -13.31
C LYS A 280 -21.89 7.50 -13.95
N GLN A 281 -22.72 6.59 -13.45
CA GLN A 281 -22.90 5.25 -14.03
C GLN A 281 -23.27 5.36 -15.51
N GLN A 282 -22.63 4.57 -16.36
CA GLN A 282 -22.94 4.50 -17.80
C GLN A 282 -24.11 3.54 -18.08
N PRO A 283 -24.78 3.66 -19.25
CA PRO A 283 -25.93 2.82 -19.61
C PRO A 283 -25.66 1.31 -19.65
N ASP A 284 -24.39 0.91 -19.81
CA ASP A 284 -23.97 -0.50 -19.79
C ASP A 284 -24.01 -1.14 -18.39
N ASN A 285 -24.24 -0.34 -17.35
CA ASN A 285 -24.26 -0.73 -15.94
C ASN A 285 -22.94 -1.41 -15.47
N ARG A 286 -21.85 -1.17 -16.20
CA ARG A 286 -20.49 -1.70 -15.94
C ARG A 286 -19.47 -0.60 -15.80
N SER A 287 -19.59 0.42 -16.64
CA SER A 287 -18.64 1.51 -16.75
C SER A 287 -19.14 2.73 -15.99
N ILE A 288 -18.21 3.58 -15.58
CA ILE A 288 -18.52 4.81 -14.86
C ILE A 288 -17.70 5.96 -15.42
N LEU A 289 -18.34 7.11 -15.61
CA LEU A 289 -17.72 8.37 -16.03
C LEU A 289 -17.40 9.21 -14.79
N ILE A 290 -16.17 9.70 -14.72
CA ILE A 290 -15.68 10.57 -13.65
C ILE A 290 -15.20 11.89 -14.23
N ARG A 291 -15.53 13.00 -13.56
CA ARG A 291 -15.04 14.36 -13.87
C ARG A 291 -15.14 15.28 -12.65
N GLY A 292 -14.54 16.48 -12.74
CA GLY A 292 -14.74 17.55 -11.76
C GLY A 292 -13.69 17.63 -10.64
N ALA A 293 -12.58 16.89 -10.74
CA ALA A 293 -11.42 17.12 -9.88
C ALA A 293 -10.70 18.41 -10.29
N THR A 294 -9.89 18.97 -9.39
CA THR A 294 -9.07 20.16 -9.68
C THR A 294 -7.70 20.00 -9.08
N PHE A 295 -6.65 20.13 -9.88
CA PHE A 295 -5.27 20.10 -9.41
C PHE A 295 -4.78 21.53 -9.14
N VAL A 296 -4.39 21.80 -7.91
CA VAL A 296 -3.87 23.11 -7.48
C VAL A 296 -2.36 23.00 -7.29
N PRO A 297 -1.54 23.65 -8.13
CA PRO A 297 -0.08 23.62 -7.97
C PRO A 297 0.38 24.22 -6.66
N THR A 298 1.42 23.62 -6.06
CA THR A 298 2.13 24.21 -4.93
C THR A 298 3.15 25.25 -5.40
N PRO A 299 3.44 26.29 -4.60
CA PRO A 299 4.42 27.32 -4.98
C PRO A 299 5.84 26.76 -5.09
N THR A 300 6.17 25.77 -4.25
CA THR A 300 7.44 25.04 -4.26
C THR A 300 7.18 23.60 -4.68
N TYR A 301 8.04 23.08 -5.55
CA TYR A 301 7.99 21.67 -5.92
C TYR A 301 8.75 20.85 -4.88
N GLN A 302 8.17 19.74 -4.45
CA GLN A 302 8.76 18.85 -3.46
C GLN A 302 8.82 17.43 -3.98
N ILE A 303 9.92 16.75 -3.68
CA ILE A 303 10.05 15.30 -3.83
C ILE A 303 10.05 14.66 -2.45
N LYS A 304 9.53 13.44 -2.34
CA LYS A 304 9.46 12.75 -1.06
C LYS A 304 10.60 11.75 -0.93
N LEU A 305 11.47 11.95 0.06
CA LEU A 305 12.54 11.03 0.42
C LEU A 305 12.01 9.93 1.34
N GLU A 306 12.33 8.68 1.02
CA GLU A 306 12.04 7.50 1.83
C GLU A 306 13.35 6.74 2.08
N GLY A 307 13.64 6.40 3.32
CA GLY A 307 14.90 5.77 3.72
C GLY A 307 14.72 4.74 4.83
N ALA A 308 15.57 3.73 4.81
CA ALA A 308 15.60 2.67 5.80
C ALA A 308 16.97 2.55 6.46
N THR A 309 16.99 2.30 7.76
CA THR A 309 18.20 2.01 8.54
C THR A 309 18.05 0.62 9.16
N GLN A 310 19.09 -0.20 9.09
CA GLN A 310 19.13 -1.48 9.77
C GLN A 310 19.34 -1.27 11.27
N VAL A 311 18.52 -1.90 12.11
CA VAL A 311 18.56 -1.72 13.57
C VAL A 311 19.01 -2.98 14.32
N GLY A 312 19.30 -4.07 13.60
CA GLY A 312 19.78 -5.32 14.17
C GLY A 312 19.26 -6.53 13.40
N PHE A 313 19.17 -7.67 14.10
CA PHE A 313 18.64 -8.94 13.61
C PHE A 313 17.55 -9.45 14.54
N ARG A 314 16.57 -10.16 13.99
CA ARG A 314 15.41 -10.68 14.73
C ARG A 314 15.37 -12.20 14.76
N SER A 315 14.95 -12.71 15.90
CA SER A 315 14.53 -14.10 16.08
C SER A 315 13.19 -14.12 16.78
N ALA A 316 12.35 -15.10 16.45
CA ALA A 316 11.03 -15.20 17.04
C ALA A 316 10.70 -16.63 17.46
N PHE A 317 9.78 -16.77 18.42
CA PHE A 317 9.16 -18.03 18.78
C PHE A 317 7.68 -17.80 19.08
N ILE A 318 6.84 -18.80 18.81
CA ILE A 318 5.40 -18.72 19.02
C ILE A 318 4.86 -20.00 19.67
N GLY A 319 3.80 -19.87 20.45
CA GLY A 319 3.10 -21.00 21.05
C GLY A 319 1.89 -20.59 21.87
N GLY A 320 1.08 -21.59 22.24
CA GLY A 320 -0.16 -21.42 22.99
C GLY A 320 0.03 -21.61 24.50
N ILE A 321 -0.80 -20.92 25.29
CA ILE A 321 -0.99 -21.15 26.72
C ILE A 321 -2.49 -21.30 26.98
N ARG A 322 -2.85 -22.38 27.67
CA ARG A 322 -4.25 -22.71 28.00
C ARG A 322 -4.51 -22.83 29.51
N ASP A 323 -3.46 -22.81 30.34
CA ASP A 323 -3.64 -22.86 31.79
C ASP A 323 -4.30 -21.55 32.28
N PRO A 324 -5.52 -21.59 32.84
CA PRO A 324 -6.24 -20.38 33.25
C PRO A 324 -5.57 -19.65 34.41
N THR A 325 -4.77 -20.34 35.24
CA THR A 325 -4.00 -19.71 36.32
C THR A 325 -2.86 -18.90 35.72
N LEU A 326 -2.12 -19.46 34.76
CA LEU A 326 -1.05 -18.74 34.08
C LEU A 326 -1.60 -17.58 33.23
N ILE A 327 -2.70 -17.77 32.49
CA ILE A 327 -3.31 -16.70 31.69
C ILE A 327 -3.66 -15.48 32.55
N ARG A 328 -4.19 -15.69 33.77
CA ARG A 328 -4.50 -14.60 34.70
C ARG A 328 -3.27 -13.83 35.18
N GLY A 329 -2.13 -14.51 35.32
CA GLY A 329 -0.87 -13.94 35.80
C GLY A 329 0.16 -13.69 34.70
N ILE A 330 -0.25 -13.63 33.42
CA ILE A 330 0.70 -13.72 32.30
C ILE A 330 1.71 -12.57 32.26
N ASP A 331 1.29 -11.34 32.61
CA ASP A 331 2.20 -10.19 32.60
C ASP A 331 3.30 -10.33 33.68
N ASP A 332 2.90 -10.72 34.90
CA ASP A 332 3.81 -10.97 36.01
C ASP A 332 4.78 -12.11 35.68
N PHE A 333 4.27 -13.19 35.08
CA PHE A 333 5.10 -14.30 34.63
C PHE A 333 6.14 -13.89 33.57
N LEU A 334 5.70 -13.20 32.51
CA LEU A 334 6.60 -12.81 31.42
C LEU A 334 7.65 -11.78 31.89
N GLU A 335 7.29 -10.87 32.78
CA GLU A 335 8.22 -9.85 33.28
C GLU A 335 9.15 -10.39 34.37
N HIS A 336 8.60 -10.99 35.43
CA HIS A 336 9.35 -11.33 36.63
C HIS A 336 9.93 -12.74 36.62
N ALA A 337 9.36 -13.68 35.87
CA ALA A 337 9.93 -15.03 35.73
C ALA A 337 10.76 -15.16 34.45
N VAL A 338 10.22 -14.77 33.30
CA VAL A 338 10.89 -14.99 32.00
C VAL A 338 11.94 -13.94 31.70
N ARG A 339 11.57 -12.64 31.68
CA ARG A 339 12.50 -11.56 31.33
C ARG A 339 13.60 -11.42 32.37
N ALA A 340 13.29 -11.47 33.67
CA ALA A 340 14.30 -11.35 34.73
C ALA A 340 15.36 -12.48 34.68
N ARG A 341 14.96 -13.73 34.45
CA ARG A 341 15.90 -14.86 34.31
C ARG A 341 16.72 -14.72 33.02
N THR A 342 16.08 -14.37 31.91
CA THR A 342 16.79 -14.09 30.66
C THR A 342 17.83 -12.97 30.84
N LYS A 343 17.48 -11.88 31.53
CA LYS A 343 18.40 -10.77 31.85
C LYS A 343 19.57 -11.20 32.75
N THR A 344 19.39 -12.20 33.60
CA THR A 344 20.47 -12.74 34.44
C THR A 344 21.52 -13.46 33.58
N THR A 345 21.09 -14.18 32.54
CA THR A 345 21.99 -14.81 31.56
C THR A 345 22.55 -13.82 30.53
N PHE A 346 21.77 -12.80 30.15
CA PHE A 346 22.13 -11.76 29.19
C PHE A 346 21.99 -10.36 29.83
N PRO A 347 23.02 -9.88 30.56
CA PRO A 347 22.91 -8.66 31.39
C PRO A 347 22.61 -7.37 30.61
N THR A 348 22.94 -7.33 29.32
CA THR A 348 22.70 -6.20 28.40
C THR A 348 21.24 -6.12 27.93
N LEU A 349 20.42 -7.15 28.18
CA LEU A 349 19.01 -7.18 27.78
C LEU A 349 18.24 -5.99 28.37
N GLY A 350 17.62 -5.20 27.49
CA GLY A 350 16.82 -4.03 27.83
C GLY A 350 17.64 -2.79 28.23
N GLN A 351 18.97 -2.81 28.10
CA GLN A 351 19.79 -1.60 28.23
C GLN A 351 19.69 -0.75 26.95
N PRO A 352 19.89 0.58 27.01
CA PRO A 352 19.98 1.41 25.81
C PRO A 352 21.02 0.87 24.83
N GLY A 353 20.61 0.60 23.59
CA GLY A 353 21.46 -0.01 22.55
C GLY A 353 21.71 -1.52 22.71
N GLY A 354 21.22 -2.15 23.78
CA GLY A 354 21.31 -3.59 23.98
C GLY A 354 20.15 -4.37 23.35
N PRO A 355 20.16 -5.71 23.46
CA PRO A 355 19.11 -6.56 22.92
C PRO A 355 17.74 -6.26 23.54
N GLN A 356 16.69 -6.49 22.77
CA GLN A 356 15.30 -6.33 23.18
C GLN A 356 14.59 -7.68 23.13
N LEU A 357 13.77 -7.97 24.14
CA LEU A 357 12.85 -9.11 24.18
C LEU A 357 11.43 -8.58 24.31
N ILE A 358 10.56 -8.88 23.35
CA ILE A 358 9.21 -8.33 23.29
C ILE A 358 8.22 -9.48 23.20
N PHE A 359 7.10 -9.36 23.90
CA PHE A 359 6.03 -10.35 23.90
C PHE A 359 4.75 -9.77 23.33
N HIS A 360 4.13 -10.51 22.42
CA HIS A 360 2.83 -10.22 21.82
C HIS A 360 1.85 -11.31 22.24
N ILE A 361 0.72 -10.93 22.83
CA ILE A 361 -0.25 -11.86 23.41
C ILE A 361 -1.55 -11.88 22.59
N TYR A 362 -1.62 -12.80 21.63
CA TYR A 362 -2.80 -13.06 20.81
C TYR A 362 -3.91 -13.66 21.68
N GLY A 363 -5.16 -13.28 21.41
CA GLY A 363 -6.32 -13.58 22.26
C GLY A 363 -6.54 -12.57 23.38
N ARG A 364 -5.55 -11.70 23.67
CA ARG A 364 -5.70 -10.56 24.60
C ARG A 364 -5.70 -9.23 23.86
N ASN A 365 -4.55 -8.78 23.39
CA ASN A 365 -4.39 -7.46 22.77
C ASN A 365 -3.20 -7.37 21.80
N ALA A 366 -2.74 -8.49 21.22
CA ALA A 366 -1.58 -8.48 20.32
C ALA A 366 -1.71 -7.55 19.12
N VAL A 367 -2.93 -7.30 18.63
CA VAL A 367 -3.22 -6.52 17.41
C VAL A 367 -3.31 -5.02 17.70
N MET A 368 -4.19 -4.63 18.63
CA MET A 368 -4.46 -3.22 18.95
C MET A 368 -3.58 -2.68 20.09
N GLY A 369 -2.90 -3.56 20.84
CA GLY A 369 -2.00 -3.16 21.93
C GLY A 369 -2.74 -2.34 22.99
N PRO A 370 -2.26 -1.13 23.33
CA PRO A 370 -2.94 -0.22 24.25
C PRO A 370 -4.30 0.31 23.75
N LEU A 371 -4.59 0.20 22.45
CA LEU A 371 -5.85 0.64 21.86
C LEU A 371 -6.97 -0.39 22.01
N GLU A 372 -6.71 -1.58 22.55
CA GLU A 372 -7.69 -2.65 22.73
C GLU A 372 -8.69 -2.31 23.83
N PRO A 373 -9.98 -2.12 23.53
CA PRO A 373 -10.99 -1.82 24.54
C PRO A 373 -11.45 -3.06 25.32
N ALA A 374 -11.26 -4.28 24.81
CA ALA A 374 -11.76 -5.49 25.45
C ALA A 374 -10.94 -5.89 26.69
N THR A 375 -11.63 -6.16 27.80
CA THR A 375 -11.01 -6.54 29.08
C THR A 375 -11.28 -7.99 29.49
N THR A 376 -11.87 -8.80 28.60
CA THR A 376 -12.23 -10.20 28.90
C THR A 376 -11.01 -11.10 28.96
N ILE A 377 -10.96 -12.00 29.95
CA ILE A 377 -9.89 -13.01 30.05
C ILE A 377 -10.20 -14.15 29.06
N PRO A 378 -9.30 -14.42 28.10
CA PRO A 378 -9.52 -15.46 27.10
C PRO A 378 -9.34 -16.87 27.69
N HIS A 379 -9.92 -17.85 27.00
CA HIS A 379 -9.76 -19.28 27.35
C HIS A 379 -8.39 -19.84 26.94
N GLU A 380 -7.73 -19.20 25.97
CA GLU A 380 -6.44 -19.57 25.41
C GLU A 380 -5.76 -18.30 24.87
N ILE A 381 -4.44 -18.22 24.99
CA ILE A 381 -3.63 -17.14 24.41
C ILE A 381 -2.50 -17.70 23.57
N GLY A 382 -2.12 -16.96 22.53
CA GLY A 382 -0.88 -17.19 21.80
C GLY A 382 0.19 -16.20 22.26
N VAL A 383 1.36 -16.67 22.65
CA VAL A 383 2.51 -15.81 22.98
C VAL A 383 3.51 -15.88 21.82
N LEU A 384 3.70 -14.76 21.14
CA LEU A 384 4.78 -14.53 20.19
C LEU A 384 5.87 -13.73 20.91
N GLY A 385 7.01 -14.37 21.18
CA GLY A 385 8.21 -13.70 21.63
C GLY A 385 9.06 -13.30 20.43
N GLU A 386 9.46 -12.03 20.34
CA GLU A 386 10.49 -11.59 19.41
C GLU A 386 11.71 -11.07 20.19
N VAL A 387 12.89 -11.33 19.64
CA VAL A 387 14.15 -10.81 20.13
C VAL A 387 14.80 -10.02 19.00
N VAL A 388 15.31 -8.84 19.33
CA VAL A 388 16.15 -8.05 18.42
C VAL A 388 17.51 -7.80 19.08
N ALA A 389 18.59 -8.08 18.37
CA ALA A 389 19.97 -7.92 18.85
C ALA A 389 20.90 -7.41 17.74
N GLU A 390 22.15 -7.10 18.07
CA GLU A 390 23.14 -6.58 17.10
C GLU A 390 23.50 -7.63 16.04
N THR A 391 23.50 -8.91 16.43
CA THR A 391 23.82 -10.05 15.55
C THR A 391 22.70 -11.10 15.56
N GLN A 392 22.60 -11.88 14.48
CA GLN A 392 21.63 -12.97 14.39
C GLN A 392 21.86 -14.05 15.45
N ASP A 393 23.13 -14.40 15.71
CA ASP A 393 23.49 -15.41 16.70
C ASP A 393 23.09 -15.00 18.13
N GLU A 394 23.27 -13.71 18.48
CA GLU A 394 22.84 -13.19 19.77
C GLU A 394 21.30 -13.20 19.90
N ALA A 395 20.59 -12.80 18.83
CA ALA A 395 19.13 -12.86 18.80
C ALA A 395 18.60 -14.29 18.98
N ASP A 396 19.23 -15.26 18.31
CA ASP A 396 18.89 -16.69 18.40
C ASP A 396 19.16 -17.24 19.81
N ALA A 397 20.31 -16.90 20.41
CA ALA A 397 20.68 -17.34 21.74
C ALA A 397 19.71 -16.84 22.82
N ILE A 398 19.33 -15.56 22.76
CA ILE A 398 18.38 -14.96 23.70
C ILE A 398 16.97 -15.52 23.47
N ALA A 399 16.53 -15.66 22.22
CA ALA A 399 15.21 -16.22 21.89
C ALA A 399 15.09 -17.67 22.37
N GLY A 400 16.12 -18.49 22.14
CA GLY A 400 16.19 -19.86 22.62
C GLY A 400 16.08 -19.94 24.14
N HIS A 401 16.83 -19.10 24.87
CA HIS A 401 16.76 -19.06 26.34
C HIS A 401 15.41 -18.56 26.85
N ALA A 402 14.90 -17.46 26.32
CA ALA A 402 13.62 -16.87 26.72
C ALA A 402 12.48 -17.87 26.51
N ARG A 403 12.45 -18.57 25.38
CA ARG A 403 11.49 -19.65 25.11
C ARG A 403 11.57 -20.78 26.14
N VAL A 404 12.78 -21.23 26.52
CA VAL A 404 12.97 -22.25 27.57
C VAL A 404 12.39 -21.75 28.90
N MET A 405 12.59 -20.48 29.23
CA MET A 405 12.00 -19.87 30.43
C MET A 405 10.48 -19.81 30.34
N VAL A 406 9.90 -19.44 29.19
CA VAL A 406 8.44 -19.48 28.99
C VAL A 406 7.91 -20.90 29.22
N LEU A 407 8.62 -21.93 28.74
CA LEU A 407 8.22 -23.33 28.87
C LEU A 407 8.33 -23.86 30.32
N HIS A 408 9.37 -23.50 31.07
CA HIS A 408 9.72 -24.18 32.33
C HIS A 408 9.70 -23.31 33.59
N ALA A 409 9.59 -21.99 33.48
CA ALA A 409 9.60 -21.14 34.67
C ALA A 409 8.37 -21.39 35.55
N GLU A 410 8.57 -21.28 36.86
CA GLU A 410 7.50 -21.42 37.84
C GLU A 410 6.62 -20.16 37.89
N TYR A 411 5.36 -20.33 38.29
CA TYR A 411 4.44 -19.22 38.52
C TYR A 411 3.52 -19.51 39.72
N PRO A 412 2.98 -18.47 40.39
CA PRO A 412 2.11 -18.65 41.54
C PRO A 412 0.89 -19.53 41.22
N GLY A 413 0.67 -20.57 42.02
CA GLY A 413 -0.47 -21.48 41.87
C GLY A 413 -0.31 -22.53 40.76
N GLN A 414 0.88 -22.72 40.20
CA GLN A 414 1.17 -23.75 39.21
C GLN A 414 0.85 -25.17 39.73
N LEU A 415 0.08 -25.92 38.95
CA LEU A 415 -0.20 -27.34 39.19
C LEU A 415 0.44 -28.25 38.12
N ALA A 416 0.45 -27.80 36.86
CA ALA A 416 1.08 -28.52 35.76
C ALA A 416 2.58 -28.20 35.68
N THR A 417 3.42 -29.21 35.90
CA THR A 417 4.89 -29.07 35.89
C THR A 417 5.54 -29.60 34.60
N ALA A 418 4.76 -30.18 33.69
CA ALA A 418 5.25 -30.77 32.44
C ALA A 418 5.52 -29.74 31.31
N GLY A 419 5.28 -28.45 31.57
CA GLY A 419 5.54 -27.35 30.64
C GLY A 419 4.36 -26.40 30.49
N ASN A 420 4.65 -25.11 30.31
CA ASN A 420 3.65 -24.04 30.25
C ASN A 420 3.22 -23.67 28.82
N PHE A 421 3.96 -24.12 27.80
CA PHE A 421 3.96 -23.52 26.47
C PHE A 421 3.86 -24.58 25.36
N ALA A 422 2.80 -24.49 24.54
CA ALA A 422 2.55 -25.40 23.44
C ALA A 422 3.07 -24.81 22.11
N SER A 423 4.27 -25.23 21.70
CA SER A 423 4.89 -24.74 20.45
C SER A 423 4.43 -25.53 19.22
N PRO A 424 3.97 -24.87 18.14
CA PRO A 424 3.41 -25.55 16.96
C PRO A 424 4.44 -25.83 15.85
N LEU A 425 5.71 -25.41 15.99
CA LEU A 425 6.73 -25.48 14.95
C LEU A 425 8.01 -26.17 15.45
N THR A 426 8.77 -26.77 14.54
CA THR A 426 10.14 -27.25 14.77
C THR A 426 11.04 -26.82 13.60
N PRO A 427 12.17 -26.12 13.82
CA PRO A 427 12.71 -25.67 15.11
C PRO A 427 11.77 -24.71 15.86
N LEU A 428 11.91 -24.64 17.18
CA LEU A 428 10.94 -23.94 18.06
C LEU A 428 11.12 -22.41 18.03
N GLU A 429 12.28 -21.95 17.59
CA GLU A 429 12.62 -20.58 17.27
C GLU A 429 12.93 -20.46 15.77
N GLN A 430 12.80 -19.26 15.22
CA GLN A 430 13.11 -18.98 13.83
C GLN A 430 13.95 -17.71 13.72
N SER A 431 15.09 -17.81 13.05
CA SER A 431 15.88 -16.66 12.61
C SER A 431 15.12 -15.93 11.52
N VAL A 432 14.66 -14.70 11.81
CA VAL A 432 13.90 -13.88 10.86
C VAL A 432 14.85 -13.10 9.95
N GLY A 433 16.03 -12.72 10.43
CA GLY A 433 17.02 -11.97 9.68
C GLY A 433 17.08 -10.49 10.07
N PRO A 434 17.66 -9.63 9.19
CA PRO A 434 17.86 -8.21 9.50
C PRO A 434 16.54 -7.47 9.70
N VAL A 435 16.54 -6.53 10.64
CA VAL A 435 15.41 -5.66 10.97
C VAL A 435 15.73 -4.25 10.54
N TYR A 436 14.74 -3.55 10.02
CA TYR A 436 14.88 -2.18 9.55
C TYR A 436 13.83 -1.29 10.19
N LYS A 437 14.14 0.01 10.30
CA LYS A 437 13.16 1.07 10.59
C LYS A 437 13.15 2.07 9.43
N PHE A 438 12.03 2.76 9.22
CA PHE A 438 12.05 3.99 8.43
C PHE A 438 12.89 5.04 9.17
N SER A 439 13.93 5.55 8.52
CA SER A 439 14.80 6.63 9.03
C SER A 439 14.56 7.94 8.30
N VAL A 440 14.15 7.87 7.03
CA VAL A 440 13.80 9.05 6.23
C VAL A 440 12.38 8.89 5.71
N TYR A 441 11.52 9.86 6.00
CA TYR A 441 10.17 9.98 5.44
C TYR A 441 9.79 11.47 5.38
N HIS A 442 10.39 12.19 4.43
CA HIS A 442 10.46 13.66 4.41
C HIS A 442 10.18 14.23 3.02
N LEU A 443 9.71 15.47 2.96
CA LEU A 443 9.61 16.26 1.73
C LEU A 443 10.84 17.14 1.60
N MET A 444 11.49 17.13 0.44
CA MET A 444 12.62 17.98 0.09
C MET A 444 12.21 18.93 -1.03
N ASP A 445 12.42 20.22 -0.82
CA ASP A 445 12.20 21.26 -1.83
C ASP A 445 13.21 21.10 -2.97
N VAL A 446 12.73 21.21 -4.20
CA VAL A 446 13.56 21.17 -5.41
C VAL A 446 13.11 22.24 -6.40
N GLU A 447 14.08 22.87 -7.07
CA GLU A 447 13.81 23.88 -8.08
C GLU A 447 13.37 23.25 -9.41
N ASP A 448 14.05 22.17 -9.81
CA ASP A 448 13.76 21.41 -11.03
C ASP A 448 13.33 19.98 -10.68
N PRO A 449 12.10 19.56 -11.02
CA PRO A 449 11.62 18.19 -10.75
C PRO A 449 12.38 17.10 -11.53
N LEU A 450 13.32 17.45 -12.42
CA LEU A 450 14.18 16.52 -13.15
C LEU A 450 15.57 16.33 -12.52
N SER A 451 16.01 17.21 -11.62
CA SER A 451 17.43 17.31 -11.23
C SER A 451 17.99 16.06 -10.55
N PHE A 452 17.14 15.32 -9.83
CA PHE A 452 17.51 14.11 -9.09
C PHE A 452 17.15 12.81 -9.83
N PHE A 453 16.62 12.91 -11.06
CA PHE A 453 16.07 11.76 -11.77
C PHE A 453 16.71 11.57 -13.14
N PRO A 454 17.97 11.09 -13.19
CA PRO A 454 18.65 10.84 -14.46
C PRO A 454 17.87 9.85 -15.32
N ILE A 455 17.76 10.19 -16.61
CA ILE A 455 17.09 9.39 -17.62
C ILE A 455 18.13 8.84 -18.58
N GLU A 456 18.20 7.52 -18.68
CA GLU A 456 19.07 6.84 -19.65
C GLU A 456 18.22 6.09 -20.66
N THR A 457 18.54 6.18 -21.94
CA THR A 457 17.80 5.51 -23.01
C THR A 457 18.72 4.61 -23.82
N PHE A 458 18.31 3.36 -24.01
CA PHE A 458 19.09 2.34 -24.71
C PHE A 458 18.16 1.31 -25.36
N PHE A 459 18.73 0.43 -26.18
CA PHE A 459 17.96 -0.68 -26.77
C PHE A 459 18.12 -1.95 -25.94
N ILE A 460 17.01 -2.67 -25.73
CA ILE A 460 16.96 -4.00 -25.14
C ILE A 460 16.53 -5.01 -26.19
N GLY A 461 17.12 -6.21 -26.15
CA GLY A 461 16.73 -7.35 -26.99
C GLY A 461 17.62 -7.54 -28.22
N ASN A 462 17.15 -8.30 -29.19
CA ASN A 462 17.97 -8.76 -30.31
C ASN A 462 18.24 -7.62 -31.32
N SER A 463 19.52 -7.34 -31.61
CA SER A 463 19.93 -6.30 -32.55
C SER A 463 19.53 -6.57 -34.01
N ALA A 464 19.33 -7.84 -34.36
CA ALA A 464 18.89 -8.27 -35.68
C ALA A 464 17.36 -8.45 -35.80
N ALA A 465 16.60 -8.24 -34.73
CA ALA A 465 15.14 -8.34 -34.78
C ALA A 465 14.55 -7.18 -35.59
N ALA A 466 13.95 -7.51 -36.74
CA ALA A 466 13.02 -6.61 -37.41
C ALA A 466 11.70 -6.57 -36.63
N ARG A 467 10.96 -5.44 -36.67
CA ARG A 467 9.55 -5.41 -36.26
C ARG A 467 8.77 -6.36 -37.18
N SER A 468 8.69 -7.64 -36.84
CA SER A 468 7.93 -8.63 -37.59
C SER A 468 6.44 -8.38 -37.39
N LYS A 469 5.62 -8.66 -38.41
CA LYS A 469 4.16 -8.66 -38.25
C LYS A 469 3.77 -9.70 -37.18
N PRO A 470 2.70 -9.44 -36.41
CA PRO A 470 2.18 -10.40 -35.43
C PRO A 470 2.06 -11.78 -36.06
N VAL A 471 2.72 -12.78 -35.48
CA VAL A 471 2.46 -14.18 -35.83
C VAL A 471 1.18 -14.55 -35.09
N PRO A 472 0.16 -15.13 -35.75
CA PRO A 472 -1.03 -15.62 -35.05
C PRO A 472 -0.59 -16.66 -34.01
N SER A 473 -0.60 -16.29 -32.73
CA SER A 473 -0.47 -17.23 -31.62
C SER A 473 -1.88 -17.66 -31.18
N ASP A 474 -2.00 -18.87 -30.63
CA ASP A 474 -3.22 -19.36 -29.96
C ASP A 474 -3.46 -18.56 -28.67
N ARG A 475 -3.76 -17.25 -28.82
CA ARG A 475 -4.01 -16.35 -27.69
C ARG A 475 -5.36 -16.71 -27.08
N PRO A 476 -5.43 -16.93 -25.77
CA PRO A 476 -6.70 -17.19 -25.13
C PRO A 476 -7.55 -15.91 -25.16
N VAL A 477 -8.49 -15.82 -26.07
CA VAL A 477 -9.48 -14.73 -26.13
C VAL A 477 -10.86 -15.27 -25.80
N ARG A 478 -11.66 -14.45 -25.11
CA ARG A 478 -13.05 -14.79 -24.84
C ARG A 478 -13.83 -14.77 -26.16
N GLN A 479 -14.55 -15.85 -26.46
CA GLN A 479 -15.47 -15.86 -27.59
C GLN A 479 -16.65 -14.92 -27.30
N ALA A 480 -17.13 -14.23 -28.33
CA ALA A 480 -18.27 -13.32 -28.24
C ALA A 480 -19.56 -14.11 -28.01
N GLU A 481 -19.77 -14.60 -26.79
CA GLU A 481 -21.06 -15.13 -26.35
C GLU A 481 -21.76 -14.11 -25.45
N ALA A 482 -23.09 -14.05 -25.56
CA ALA A 482 -23.94 -13.25 -24.69
C ALA A 482 -23.94 -13.86 -23.27
N VAL A 483 -22.89 -13.59 -22.50
CA VAL A 483 -22.87 -13.95 -21.09
C VAL A 483 -23.92 -13.08 -20.40
N THR A 484 -25.00 -13.70 -19.92
CA THR A 484 -25.91 -13.05 -18.98
C THR A 484 -25.16 -12.93 -17.66
N ILE A 485 -24.57 -11.76 -17.44
CA ILE A 485 -23.79 -11.49 -16.25
C ILE A 485 -24.74 -11.06 -15.14
N ALA A 486 -24.93 -11.91 -14.14
CA ALA A 486 -25.55 -11.52 -12.89
C ALA A 486 -24.53 -10.75 -12.04
N TYR A 487 -24.86 -9.53 -11.66
CA TYR A 487 -24.08 -8.78 -10.68
C TYR A 487 -24.61 -9.12 -9.29
N PRO A 488 -23.76 -9.43 -8.30
CA PRO A 488 -24.23 -9.59 -6.94
C PRO A 488 -24.94 -8.29 -6.48
N GLU A 489 -26.14 -8.44 -5.90
CA GLU A 489 -26.79 -7.34 -5.19
C GLU A 489 -25.91 -6.95 -4.00
N ALA A 490 -25.92 -5.66 -3.65
CA ALA A 490 -25.33 -5.23 -2.39
C ALA A 490 -26.09 -5.94 -1.24
N PRO A 491 -25.41 -6.39 -0.18
CA PRO A 491 -26.09 -6.89 1.01
C PRO A 491 -27.11 -5.84 1.47
N ARG A 492 -28.37 -6.26 1.70
CA ARG A 492 -29.37 -5.34 2.25
C ARG A 492 -29.07 -5.11 3.73
N HIS A 493 -28.79 -3.86 4.09
CA HIS A 493 -28.53 -3.44 5.47
C HIS A 493 -29.76 -3.65 6.38
N ASN A 494 -29.53 -4.09 7.63
CA ASN A 494 -30.63 -4.39 8.55
C ASN A 494 -31.07 -3.12 9.31
N VAL A 495 -31.74 -2.23 8.58
CA VAL A 495 -32.24 -0.92 9.10
C VAL A 495 -33.40 -1.10 10.10
N THR A 496 -33.90 -2.33 10.30
CA THR A 496 -35.07 -2.61 11.16
C THR A 496 -34.74 -2.81 12.64
N SER A 497 -33.46 -2.79 13.02
CA SER A 497 -33.05 -2.90 14.42
C SER A 497 -33.55 -1.70 15.24
N SER A 498 -33.97 -1.95 16.48
CA SER A 498 -34.28 -0.88 17.45
C SER A 498 -33.03 -0.18 17.99
N ARG A 499 -31.85 -0.81 17.80
CA ARG A 499 -30.51 -0.28 18.10
C ARG A 499 -29.56 -0.71 16.97
N PRO A 500 -29.63 -0.08 15.79
CA PRO A 500 -28.74 -0.43 14.70
C PRO A 500 -27.30 -0.06 15.06
N ARG A 501 -26.34 -0.91 14.70
CA ARG A 501 -24.90 -0.61 14.82
C ARG A 501 -24.33 -0.20 13.47
N ILE A 502 -23.14 0.38 13.46
CA ILE A 502 -22.41 0.66 12.21
C ILE A 502 -22.27 -0.60 11.35
N SER A 503 -22.01 -1.77 11.94
CA SER A 503 -21.96 -3.05 11.22
C SER A 503 -23.27 -3.45 10.54
N ASP A 504 -24.42 -2.97 11.04
CA ASP A 504 -25.73 -3.22 10.43
C ASP A 504 -26.03 -2.27 9.26
N LEU A 505 -25.43 -1.06 9.27
CA LEU A 505 -25.75 0.06 8.39
C LEU A 505 -24.72 0.34 7.30
N ALA A 506 -23.43 0.09 7.57
CA ALA A 506 -22.34 0.45 6.67
C ALA A 506 -22.08 -0.65 5.63
N ALA A 507 -21.81 -0.25 4.40
CA ALA A 507 -21.42 -1.15 3.32
C ALA A 507 -19.95 -1.57 3.43
N VAL A 508 -19.10 -0.69 3.96
CA VAL A 508 -17.68 -0.96 4.22
C VAL A 508 -17.28 -0.28 5.51
N VAL A 509 -16.54 -1.02 6.35
CA VAL A 509 -15.80 -0.48 7.49
C VAL A 509 -14.38 -1.03 7.37
N ARG A 510 -13.38 -0.15 7.33
CA ARG A 510 -11.99 -0.58 7.14
C ARG A 510 -11.03 0.35 7.84
N SER A 511 -9.83 -0.16 8.08
CA SER A 511 -8.67 0.63 8.51
C SER A 511 -7.50 0.36 7.59
N LYS A 512 -6.60 1.34 7.48
CA LYS A 512 -5.39 1.24 6.68
C LYS A 512 -4.35 2.25 7.16
N ASN A 513 -3.10 2.11 6.72
CA ASN A 513 -2.10 3.17 6.87
C ASN A 513 -2.40 4.39 5.99
N SER A 514 -1.95 5.55 6.42
CA SER A 514 -1.83 6.77 5.60
C SER A 514 -0.38 7.29 5.68
N GLY A 515 0.57 6.40 5.41
CA GLY A 515 1.98 6.56 5.71
C GLY A 515 2.40 5.93 7.05
N PRO A 516 3.70 5.92 7.39
CA PRO A 516 4.26 5.19 8.53
C PRO A 516 3.81 5.66 9.91
N TYR A 517 3.26 6.87 9.98
CA TYR A 517 2.94 7.55 11.23
C TYR A 517 1.44 7.74 11.45
N GLU A 518 0.60 7.24 10.55
CA GLU A 518 -0.84 7.53 10.55
C GLU A 518 -1.68 6.27 10.29
N ILE A 519 -2.76 6.12 11.05
CA ILE A 519 -3.84 5.16 10.76
C ILE A 519 -5.05 5.94 10.27
N THR A 520 -5.68 5.42 9.22
CA THR A 520 -6.97 5.87 8.74
C THR A 520 -8.05 4.83 8.99
N LEU A 521 -9.23 5.31 9.32
CA LEU A 521 -10.49 4.59 9.44
C LEU A 521 -11.47 5.16 8.42
N ASP A 522 -12.11 4.28 7.65
CA ASP A 522 -13.15 4.66 6.69
C ASP A 522 -14.45 3.89 7.00
N ILE A 523 -15.58 4.60 6.96
CA ILE A 523 -16.92 4.03 6.94
C ILE A 523 -17.61 4.51 5.67
N LEU A 524 -18.17 3.60 4.87
CA LEU A 524 -18.83 3.91 3.62
C LEU A 524 -20.25 3.33 3.62
N PHE A 525 -21.19 4.10 3.08
CA PHE A 525 -22.60 3.75 3.01
C PHE A 525 -23.03 3.61 1.54
N ASP A 526 -24.09 2.84 1.30
CA ASP A 526 -24.70 2.71 -0.02
C ASP A 526 -25.98 3.50 -0.22
N ASP A 527 -26.56 4.01 0.86
CA ASP A 527 -27.77 4.81 0.87
C ASP A 527 -27.50 6.20 1.46
N ALA A 528 -27.88 7.23 0.70
CA ALA A 528 -27.66 8.62 1.08
C ALA A 528 -28.49 9.05 2.30
N THR A 529 -29.66 8.43 2.51
CA THR A 529 -30.52 8.69 3.67
C THR A 529 -29.87 8.12 4.94
N LEU A 530 -29.36 6.89 4.88
CA LEU A 530 -28.61 6.26 5.97
C LEU A 530 -27.35 7.05 6.30
N TRP A 531 -26.57 7.43 5.29
CA TRP A 531 -25.37 8.25 5.48
C TRP A 531 -25.69 9.57 6.19
N LYS A 532 -26.72 10.28 5.72
CA LYS A 532 -27.18 11.54 6.31
C LYS A 532 -27.64 11.35 7.75
N HIS A 533 -28.39 10.28 8.02
CA HIS A 533 -28.86 9.94 9.36
C HIS A 533 -27.70 9.69 10.33
N VAL A 534 -26.70 8.90 9.93
CA VAL A 534 -25.50 8.67 10.75
C VAL A 534 -24.73 9.97 10.97
N ARG A 535 -24.57 10.79 9.93
CA ARG A 535 -23.92 12.10 10.03
C ARG A 535 -24.60 13.01 11.05
N ASP A 536 -25.92 13.08 11.00
CA ASP A 536 -26.71 13.98 11.86
C ASP A 536 -26.91 13.41 13.28
N SER A 537 -26.38 12.21 13.58
CA SER A 537 -26.50 11.53 14.88
C SER A 537 -25.36 11.77 15.87
N ASP A 538 -24.29 12.45 15.45
CA ASP A 538 -23.09 12.76 16.26
C ASP A 538 -22.32 11.55 16.84
N VAL A 539 -22.59 10.33 16.36
CA VAL A 539 -21.91 9.10 16.83
C VAL A 539 -20.50 8.90 16.24
N LEU A 540 -20.12 9.68 15.22
CA LEU A 540 -18.82 9.63 14.53
C LEU A 540 -18.03 10.94 14.69
N THR A 541 -17.95 11.44 15.92
CA THR A 541 -17.26 12.70 16.26
C THR A 541 -15.84 12.46 16.80
N PRO A 542 -14.96 13.48 16.79
CA PRO A 542 -13.64 13.39 17.43
C PRO A 542 -13.70 12.93 18.89
N ASP A 543 -14.68 13.40 19.66
CA ASP A 543 -14.83 13.01 21.07
C ASP A 543 -15.16 11.53 21.26
N VAL A 544 -15.91 10.92 20.35
CA VAL A 544 -16.16 9.47 20.35
C VAL A 544 -14.87 8.73 20.02
N MET A 545 -14.12 9.18 19.00
CA MET A 545 -12.85 8.54 18.62
C MET A 545 -11.81 8.59 19.73
N LYS A 546 -11.68 9.72 20.43
CA LYS A 546 -10.79 9.85 21.60
C LYS A 546 -11.10 8.83 22.69
N LYS A 547 -12.39 8.61 22.97
CA LYS A 547 -12.81 7.62 23.97
C LYS A 547 -12.58 6.19 23.49
N LEU A 548 -12.94 5.90 22.24
CA LEU A 548 -12.89 4.56 21.66
C LEU A 548 -11.47 4.04 21.45
N TYR A 549 -10.54 4.93 21.08
CA TYR A 549 -9.15 4.62 20.78
C TYR A 549 -8.15 5.21 21.78
N HIS A 550 -8.61 5.74 22.92
CA HIS A 550 -7.75 6.35 23.95
C HIS A 550 -6.82 7.46 23.41
N LEU A 551 -7.33 8.31 22.51
CA LEU A 551 -6.57 9.37 21.83
C LEU A 551 -6.68 10.73 22.55
N ALA A 552 -5.68 11.58 22.36
CA ALA A 552 -5.72 13.00 22.69
C ALA A 552 -6.22 13.85 21.50
N ASP A 553 -6.52 15.14 21.75
CA ASP A 553 -6.96 16.06 20.69
C ASP A 553 -5.94 16.18 19.56
N ASP A 554 -4.67 16.32 19.91
CA ASP A 554 -3.57 16.47 18.94
C ASP A 554 -3.26 15.17 18.17
N ASP A 555 -3.84 14.03 18.55
CA ASP A 555 -3.67 12.77 17.82
C ASP A 555 -4.56 12.68 16.59
N ILE A 556 -5.71 13.36 16.58
CA ILE A 556 -6.67 13.29 15.47
C ILE A 556 -6.28 14.33 14.40
N LEU A 557 -5.85 13.84 13.23
CA LEU A 557 -5.44 14.68 12.09
C LEU A 557 -6.64 15.09 11.23
N THR A 558 -7.65 14.23 11.12
CA THR A 558 -8.86 14.47 10.34
C THR A 558 -9.98 13.62 10.91
N CYS A 559 -11.18 14.17 11.02
CA CYS A 559 -12.40 13.43 11.32
C CYS A 559 -13.55 14.16 10.62
N MET A 560 -14.04 13.60 9.50
CA MET A 560 -15.00 14.30 8.64
C MET A 560 -15.85 13.36 7.80
N PHE A 561 -17.01 13.87 7.42
CA PHE A 561 -17.86 13.26 6.40
C PHE A 561 -17.44 13.72 5.01
N PHE A 562 -17.58 12.83 4.03
CA PHE A 562 -17.25 13.08 2.63
C PHE A 562 -18.38 12.59 1.71
N GLU A 563 -19.22 13.54 1.30
CA GLU A 563 -20.44 13.30 0.52
C GLU A 563 -20.19 12.61 -0.83
N PRO A 564 -19.16 12.96 -1.63
CA PRO A 564 -18.95 12.31 -2.93
C PRO A 564 -18.76 10.78 -2.86
N ALA A 565 -18.33 10.26 -1.70
CA ALA A 565 -18.20 8.82 -1.45
C ALA A 565 -19.28 8.23 -0.54
N LEU A 566 -20.25 9.03 -0.07
CA LEU A 566 -21.14 8.68 1.04
C LEU A 566 -20.33 8.10 2.21
N GLY A 567 -19.22 8.76 2.52
CA GLY A 567 -18.21 8.26 3.44
C GLY A 567 -18.08 9.09 4.71
N TRP A 568 -17.46 8.49 5.71
CA TRP A 568 -16.86 9.14 6.86
C TRP A 568 -15.42 8.66 6.98
N LYS A 569 -14.55 9.56 7.43
CA LYS A 569 -13.12 9.30 7.55
C LYS A 569 -12.57 9.87 8.84
N CYS A 570 -11.78 9.08 9.56
CA CYS A 570 -10.94 9.54 10.66
C CYS A 570 -9.50 9.09 10.45
N THR A 571 -8.55 10.01 10.58
CA THR A 571 -7.11 9.72 10.53
C THR A 571 -6.47 10.22 11.80
N PHE A 572 -5.66 9.39 12.45
CA PHE A 572 -4.97 9.74 13.68
C PHE A 572 -3.53 9.23 13.69
N LYS A 573 -2.71 9.83 14.55
CA LYS A 573 -1.29 9.49 14.72
C LYS A 573 -1.13 8.08 15.28
N ARG A 574 -0.17 7.32 14.76
CA ARG A 574 0.28 6.07 15.36
C ARG A 574 1.00 6.38 16.69
N PRO A 575 0.80 5.58 17.74
CA PRO A 575 1.62 5.67 18.95
C PRO A 575 3.12 5.57 18.60
N THR A 576 3.96 6.31 19.31
CA THR A 576 5.40 6.41 19.00
C THR A 576 6.17 5.09 19.10
N ASP A 577 5.63 4.12 19.85
CA ASP A 577 6.15 2.76 20.01
C ASP A 577 5.50 1.75 19.05
N GLN A 578 4.61 2.21 18.16
CA GLN A 578 3.85 1.40 17.19
C GLN A 578 3.90 2.01 15.78
N LEU A 579 4.98 2.71 15.45
CA LEU A 579 5.20 3.26 14.11
C LEU A 579 5.38 2.13 13.10
N GLN A 580 4.87 2.30 11.89
CA GLN A 580 4.84 1.23 10.88
C GLN A 580 6.23 0.59 10.67
N GLY A 581 6.32 -0.72 10.88
CA GLY A 581 7.55 -1.48 10.69
C GLY A 581 8.64 -1.23 11.74
N SER A 582 8.35 -0.55 12.85
CA SER A 582 9.27 -0.48 13.99
C SER A 582 9.38 -1.83 14.71
N VAL A 583 10.42 -2.00 15.51
CA VAL A 583 10.53 -3.13 16.45
C VAL A 583 9.34 -3.07 17.42
N GLY A 584 8.68 -4.22 17.69
CA GLY A 584 7.50 -4.26 18.57
C GLY A 584 6.18 -3.84 17.92
N GLU A 585 6.16 -3.47 16.64
CA GLU A 585 4.94 -3.08 15.93
C GLU A 585 4.02 -4.28 15.64
N ARG A 586 2.70 -4.05 15.66
CA ARG A 586 1.67 -5.10 15.77
C ARG A 586 0.81 -5.36 14.54
N ASP A 587 0.63 -4.36 13.68
CA ASP A 587 -0.24 -4.39 12.50
C ASP A 587 0.36 -3.49 11.40
N THR A 588 1.37 -4.01 10.72
CA THR A 588 2.19 -3.23 9.76
C THR A 588 1.36 -2.62 8.64
N PHE A 589 0.22 -3.24 8.31
CA PHE A 589 -0.70 -2.73 7.29
C PHE A 589 -1.81 -1.82 7.85
N GLY A 590 -1.97 -1.75 9.17
CA GLY A 590 -3.02 -0.99 9.84
C GLY A 590 -4.43 -1.51 9.56
N THR A 591 -4.58 -2.80 9.25
CA THR A 591 -5.82 -3.35 8.67
C THR A 591 -6.86 -3.81 9.69
N GLN A 592 -6.47 -3.95 10.95
CA GLN A 592 -7.35 -4.52 11.99
C GLN A 592 -7.81 -3.48 13.02
N GLN A 593 -7.51 -2.20 12.81
CA GLN A 593 -7.87 -1.11 13.72
C GLN A 593 -9.33 -0.67 13.58
N HIS A 594 -10.08 -1.18 12.60
CA HIS A 594 -11.47 -0.80 12.32
C HIS A 594 -12.50 -1.49 13.21
N ALA A 595 -12.14 -2.60 13.85
CA ALA A 595 -13.10 -3.46 14.57
C ALA A 595 -13.91 -2.72 15.66
N PRO A 596 -13.34 -1.80 16.47
CA PRO A 596 -14.11 -1.05 17.47
C PRO A 596 -15.26 -0.23 16.88
N LEU A 597 -15.18 0.18 15.61
CA LEU A 597 -16.24 0.94 14.95
C LEU A 597 -17.51 0.12 14.72
N LEU A 598 -17.37 -1.20 14.57
CA LEU A 598 -18.45 -2.10 14.18
C LEU A 598 -19.60 -2.12 15.19
N ASP A 599 -19.28 -1.89 16.47
CA ASP A 599 -20.23 -1.93 17.59
C ASP A 599 -20.75 -0.55 18.01
N ILE A 600 -20.38 0.53 17.33
CA ILE A 600 -20.96 1.86 17.58
C ILE A 600 -22.46 1.81 17.30
N GLU A 601 -23.26 2.03 18.33
CA GLU A 601 -24.71 2.15 18.22
C GLU A 601 -25.11 3.48 17.55
N VAL A 602 -26.05 3.40 16.62
CA VAL A 602 -26.67 4.54 15.94
C VAL A 602 -28.12 4.63 16.38
N PRO A 603 -28.67 5.83 16.66
CA PRO A 603 -30.09 5.99 16.92
C PRO A 603 -30.95 5.36 15.80
N ALA A 604 -32.04 4.68 16.15
CA ALA A 604 -32.91 4.08 15.14
C ALA A 604 -33.50 5.15 14.19
N LEU A 605 -33.57 4.84 12.88
CA LEU A 605 -34.30 5.67 11.94
C LEU A 605 -35.77 5.69 12.34
N ARG A 606 -36.30 6.87 12.67
CA ARG A 606 -37.74 7.04 12.84
C ARG A 606 -38.38 6.98 11.46
N ALA A 607 -39.32 6.07 11.26
CA ALA A 607 -40.16 6.08 10.06
C ALA A 607 -40.82 7.47 9.95
N THR A 608 -40.55 8.17 8.85
CA THR A 608 -41.18 9.45 8.53
C THR A 608 -42.33 9.25 7.57
#